data_AF-A0A7M2T800-F1
#
_entry.id   AF-A0A7M2T800-F1
#
_cell.length_a   1.000
_cell.length_b   1.000
_cell.length_c   1.000
_cell.angle_alpha   90.00
_cell.angle_beta   90.00
_cell.angle_gamma   90.00
#
_symmetry.space_group_name_H-M   'P 1'
#
loop_
_entity.id
_entity.type
_entity.pdbx_description
1 polymer ?
#
loop_
_entity_poly.entity_id
_entity_poly.type
_entity_poly.pdbx_seq_one_letter_code
_entity_poly.pdbx_strand_id
1 'polypeptide(L)'
;MWDISFRSTVRAERLRFTDDPRTAVRFSGTGERESTSRSDRTHLPDRIVPGEEYHDVGVAYRLVTRLTGEPDDDPGGADGTDA
;
A
#
# COMPACT_ATOMS: atom_id res chain seq x y z
N MET A 1 16.03 7.55 -8.84
CA MET A 1 14.79 7.95 -9.55
C MET A 1 13.77 6.85 -9.32
N TRP A 2 12.50 7.19 -9.03
CA TRP A 2 11.44 6.20 -8.85
C TRP A 2 10.73 5.96 -10.19
N ASP A 3 10.30 4.74 -10.47
CA ASP A 3 9.60 4.42 -11.72
C ASP A 3 8.12 4.79 -11.63
N ILE A 4 7.51 4.59 -10.46
CA ILE A 4 6.13 4.95 -10.18
C ILE A 4 6.09 5.79 -8.90
N SER A 5 5.33 6.89 -8.96
CA SER A 5 4.99 7.71 -7.81
C SER A 5 3.50 7.96 -7.79
N PHE A 6 2.84 7.57 -6.70
CA PHE A 6 1.43 7.84 -6.43
C PHE A 6 1.30 8.72 -5.19
N ARG A 7 0.50 9.77 -5.29
CA ARG A 7 0.18 10.67 -4.19
C ARG A 7 -1.32 10.82 -4.09
N SER A 8 -1.83 10.76 -2.87
CA SER A 8 -3.25 11.00 -2.59
C SER A 8 -3.39 11.91 -1.38
N THR A 9 -4.48 12.67 -1.34
CA THR A 9 -4.83 13.51 -0.19
C THR A 9 -6.29 13.33 0.12
N VAL A 10 -6.58 12.97 1.36
CA VAL A 10 -7.94 12.87 1.90
C VAL A 10 -8.12 14.00 2.91
N ARG A 11 -9.25 14.70 2.81
CA ARG A 11 -9.70 15.69 3.79
C ARG A 11 -11.14 15.39 4.17
N ALA A 12 -11.44 15.50 5.45
CA ALA A 12 -12.80 15.34 5.97
C ALA A 12 -13.01 16.22 7.20
N GLU A 13 -14.12 16.95 7.24
CA GLU A 13 -14.50 17.72 8.43
C GLU A 13 -14.93 16.81 9.59
N ARG A 14 -15.57 15.68 9.27
CA ARG A 14 -16.00 14.63 10.20
C ARG A 14 -15.75 13.26 9.57
N LEU A 15 -15.12 12.37 10.33
CA LEU A 15 -14.84 11.01 9.91
C LEU A 15 -15.07 10.05 11.08
N ARG A 16 -15.81 8.97 10.84
CA ARG A 16 -16.04 7.90 11.81
C ARG A 16 -15.78 6.56 11.14
N PHE A 17 -14.90 5.77 11.74
CA PHE A 17 -14.66 4.40 11.31
C PHE A 17 -15.54 3.45 12.11
N THR A 18 -16.37 2.67 11.43
CA THR A 18 -17.21 1.66 12.09
C THR A 18 -16.35 0.49 12.63
N ASP A 19 -15.31 0.12 11.87
CA ASP A 19 -14.34 -0.94 12.19
C ASP A 19 -12.91 -0.43 11.99
N ASP A 20 -11.91 -1.19 12.48
CA ASP A 20 -10.50 -0.86 12.24
C ASP A 20 -10.18 -0.89 10.73
N PRO A 21 -9.58 0.19 10.18
CA PRO A 21 -9.33 0.30 8.75
C PRO A 21 -8.23 -0.67 8.30
N ARG A 22 -8.59 -1.62 7.45
CA ARG A 22 -7.66 -2.57 6.82
C ARG A 22 -7.07 -1.96 5.55
N THR A 23 -5.75 -1.72 5.54
CA THR A 23 -5.04 -1.15 4.39
C THR A 23 -3.95 -2.10 3.91
N ALA A 24 -3.78 -2.22 2.59
CA ALA A 24 -2.72 -3.01 1.98
C ALA A 24 -2.33 -2.40 0.64
N VAL A 25 -1.03 -2.45 0.33
CA VAL A 25 -0.51 -2.17 -1.01
C VAL A 25 -0.13 -3.50 -1.64
N ARG A 26 -0.57 -3.72 -2.88
CA ARG A 26 -0.24 -4.92 -3.65
C ARG A 26 0.23 -4.51 -5.04
N PHE A 27 1.22 -5.23 -5.54
CA PHE A 27 1.71 -5.09 -6.90
C PHE A 27 1.37 -6.37 -7.66
N SER A 28 0.63 -6.23 -8.75
CA SER A 28 0.45 -7.31 -9.73
C SER A 28 1.59 -7.26 -10.74
N GLY A 29 2.34 -8.35 -10.88
CA GLY A 29 3.48 -8.47 -11.80
C GLY A 29 4.71 -9.08 -11.13
N THR A 30 5.69 -9.45 -11.96
CA THR A 30 6.96 -10.04 -11.54
C THR A 30 8.08 -8.99 -11.44
N GLY A 31 9.26 -9.43 -11.02
CA GLY A 31 10.46 -8.59 -10.84
C GLY A 31 10.63 -8.05 -9.44
N GLU A 32 11.88 -7.99 -8.98
CA GLU A 32 12.22 -7.42 -7.68
C GLU A 32 11.94 -5.93 -7.62
N ARG A 33 11.51 -5.46 -6.45
CA ARG A 33 11.08 -4.06 -6.28
C ARG A 33 11.53 -3.48 -4.96
N GLU A 34 11.90 -2.21 -5.04
CA GLU A 34 11.98 -1.33 -3.90
C GLU A 34 10.68 -0.51 -3.84
N SER A 35 9.99 -0.53 -2.69
CA SER A 35 8.74 0.22 -2.50
C SER A 35 8.69 0.85 -1.12
N THR A 36 8.32 2.13 -1.08
CA THR A 36 8.05 2.87 0.16
C THR A 36 6.62 3.39 0.14
N SER A 37 5.85 3.04 1.16
CA SER A 37 4.50 3.54 1.42
C SER A 37 4.50 4.31 2.73
N ARG A 38 3.98 5.54 2.73
CA ARG A 38 3.89 6.38 3.92
C ARG A 38 2.63 7.25 3.90
N SER A 39 2.04 7.41 5.07
CA SER A 39 0.99 8.40 5.32
C SER A 39 1.49 9.41 6.36
N ASP A 40 1.31 10.70 6.09
CA ASP A 40 1.35 11.72 7.12
C ASP A 40 -0.09 12.10 7.48
N ARG A 41 -0.41 12.06 8.76
CA ARG A 41 -1.77 12.18 9.29
C ARG A 41 -1.89 13.43 10.17
N THR A 42 -3.00 14.13 10.03
CA THR A 42 -3.40 15.26 10.86
C THR A 42 -4.71 14.92 11.55
N HIS A 43 -4.75 15.12 12.87
CA HIS A 43 -5.90 14.81 13.73
C HIS A 43 -6.43 13.37 13.62
N LEU A 44 -5.55 12.44 13.22
CA LEU A 44 -5.79 11.01 13.30
C LEU A 44 -4.61 10.32 13.99
N PRO A 45 -4.87 9.45 14.97
CA PRO A 45 -3.82 8.66 15.59
C PRO A 45 -3.28 7.59 14.63
N ASP A 46 -2.15 7.00 14.97
CA ASP A 46 -1.59 5.87 14.23
C ASP A 46 -2.54 4.65 14.28
N ARG A 47 -3.05 4.34 15.47
CA ARG A 47 -4.07 3.31 15.71
C ARG A 47 -5.44 3.97 15.84
N ILE A 48 -6.32 3.67 14.88
CA ILE A 48 -7.71 4.16 14.90
C ILE A 48 -8.52 3.40 15.95
N VAL A 49 -9.32 4.12 16.71
CA VAL A 49 -10.33 3.57 17.60
C VAL A 49 -11.67 3.53 16.86
N PRO A 50 -12.28 2.35 16.66
CA PRO A 50 -13.60 2.24 16.05
C PRO A 50 -14.68 2.94 16.87
N GLY A 51 -15.64 3.55 16.18
CA GLY A 51 -16.77 4.23 16.80
C GLY A 51 -16.50 5.68 17.23
N GLU A 52 -15.23 6.09 17.37
CA GLU A 52 -14.83 7.48 17.64
C GLU A 52 -15.06 8.38 16.42
N GLU A 53 -15.41 9.64 16.69
CA GLU A 53 -15.55 10.67 15.68
C GLU A 53 -14.32 11.57 15.66
N TYR A 54 -13.70 11.67 14.49
CA TYR A 54 -12.54 12.52 14.24
C TYR A 54 -12.96 13.75 13.45
N HIS A 55 -12.36 14.89 13.78
CA HIS A 55 -12.68 16.19 13.20
C HIS A 55 -11.47 16.80 12.50
N ASP A 56 -11.72 17.57 11.45
CA ASP A 56 -10.68 18.26 10.67
C ASP A 56 -9.51 17.34 10.30
N VAL A 57 -9.86 16.22 9.68
CA VAL A 57 -8.96 15.12 9.36
C VAL A 57 -8.22 15.41 8.06
N GLY A 58 -6.91 15.20 8.09
CA GLY A 58 -6.04 15.19 6.91
C GLY A 58 -5.24 13.90 6.80
N VAL A 59 -5.20 13.31 5.60
CA VAL A 59 -4.27 12.21 5.30
C VAL A 59 -3.57 12.52 3.99
N ALA A 60 -2.25 12.70 4.05
CA ALA A 60 -1.39 12.80 2.88
C ALA A 60 -0.68 11.46 2.68
N TYR A 61 -1.02 10.76 1.60
CA TYR A 61 -0.45 9.46 1.28
C TYR A 61 0.56 9.57 0.14
N ARG A 62 1.68 8.86 0.28
CA ARG A 62 2.70 8.72 -0.76
C ARG A 62 3.10 7.26 -0.89
N LEU A 63 3.08 6.78 -2.13
CA LEU A 63 3.67 5.51 -2.55
C LEU A 63 4.69 5.81 -3.64
N VAL A 64 5.90 5.29 -3.48
CA VAL A 64 6.92 5.31 -4.52
C VAL A 64 7.49 3.91 -4.68
N THR A 65 7.72 3.50 -5.93
CA THR A 65 8.32 2.20 -6.21
C THR A 65 9.26 2.27 -7.41
N ARG A 66 10.25 1.39 -7.40
CA ARG A 66 11.23 1.18 -8.46
C ARG A 66 11.42 -0.32 -8.67
N LEU A 67 11.48 -0.77 -9.92
CA LEU A 67 11.93 -2.11 -10.28
C LEU A 67 13.46 -2.17 -10.09
N THR A 68 13.92 -3.15 -9.34
CA THR A 68 15.35 -3.32 -9.04
C THR A 68 15.97 -4.53 -9.71
N GLY A 69 15.15 -5.42 -10.25
CA GLY A 69 15.59 -6.61 -10.95
C GLY A 69 14.53 -7.09 -11.94
N GLU A 70 14.96 -7.90 -12.90
CA GLU A 70 14.08 -8.60 -13.82
C GLU A 70 13.27 -9.68 -13.08
N PRO A 71 12.17 -10.17 -13.68
CA PRO A 71 11.49 -11.37 -13.18
C PRO A 71 12.48 -12.52 -13.02
N ASP A 72 12.36 -13.32 -11.96
CA ASP A 72 12.97 -14.65 -11.98
C ASP A 72 12.31 -15.45 -13.11
N ASP A 73 13.04 -15.67 -14.20
CA ASP A 73 12.71 -16.69 -15.20
C ASP A 73 12.96 -18.06 -14.57
N ASP A 74 12.03 -18.57 -13.75
CA ASP A 74 12.00 -19.99 -13.41
C ASP A 74 11.02 -20.73 -14.34
N PRO A 75 11.48 -21.30 -15.47
CA PRO A 75 10.74 -22.30 -16.21
C PRO A 75 10.90 -23.68 -15.54
N GLY A 76 10.64 -23.76 -14.24
CA GLY A 76 10.87 -24.94 -13.40
C GLY A 76 9.66 -25.83 -13.15
N GLY A 77 8.59 -25.70 -13.96
CA GLY A 77 7.49 -26.66 -14.01
C GLY A 77 7.78 -27.74 -15.04
N ALA A 78 8.81 -28.56 -14.83
CA ALA A 78 9.00 -29.77 -15.64
C ALA A 78 7.89 -30.76 -15.30
N ASP A 79 6.91 -30.81 -16.19
CA ASP A 79 6.05 -31.97 -16.39
C ASP A 79 6.96 -33.19 -16.66
N GLY A 80 6.94 -34.14 -15.74
CA GLY A 80 7.70 -35.38 -15.80
C GLY A 80 6.77 -36.55 -15.50
N THR A 81 6.06 -36.99 -16.53
CA THR A 81 5.35 -38.28 -16.59
C THR A 81 6.30 -39.47 -16.41
N ASP A 82 5.77 -40.51 -15.75
CA ASP A 82 6.16 -41.94 -15.67
C ASP A 82 7.41 -42.39 -14.88
N ALA A 83 7.14 -43.09 -13.77
CA ALA A 83 7.50 -44.51 -13.57
C ALA A 83 6.56 -45.19 -12.57
#